data_AF-A0A1M7A1V6-F1
#
_entry.id   AF-A0A1M7A1V6-F1
#
_cell.length_a   1.000
_cell.length_b   1.000
_cell.length_c   1.000
_cell.angle_alpha   90.00
_cell.angle_beta   90.00
_cell.angle_gamma   90.00
#
_symmetry.space_group_name_H-M   'P 1'
#
loop_
_entity.id
_entity.type
_entity.pdbx_description
1 polymer ?
#
loop_
_entity_poly.entity_id
_entity_poly.type
_entity_poly.pdbx_seq_one_letter_code
_entity_poly.pdbx_strand_id
1 'polypeptide(L)' 'MAGNFGYETYVISDATAAFDRVGIHGEKYNAELVHLMALANLNEEFATVMNAEELLKSL' A
#
# COMPACT_ATOMS: atom_id res chain seq x y z
N MET A 1 -6.34 -10.14 -2.70
CA MET A 1 -6.08 -8.80 -3.30
C MET A 1 -6.72 -8.78 -4.68
N ALA A 2 -7.17 -7.62 -5.19
CA ALA A 2 -7.87 -7.54 -6.47
C ALA A 2 -7.04 -8.11 -7.64
N GLY A 3 -5.71 -7.94 -7.62
CA GLY A 3 -4.79 -8.56 -8.58
C GLY A 3 -4.94 -10.10 -8.69
N ASN A 4 -5.27 -10.80 -7.60
CA ASN A 4 -5.49 -12.26 -7.65
C ASN A 4 -6.71 -12.67 -8.49
N PHE A 5 -7.61 -11.71 -8.78
CA PHE A 5 -8.78 -11.92 -9.63
C PHE A 5 -8.59 -11.35 -11.04
N GLY A 6 -7.37 -10.93 -11.41
CA GLY A 6 -7.03 -10.44 -12.74
C GLY A 6 -7.38 -8.98 -13.01
N TYR A 7 -7.73 -8.20 -11.98
CA TYR A 7 -7.90 -6.75 -12.13
C TYR A 7 -6.55 -6.05 -12.22
N GLU A 8 -6.43 -5.13 -13.18
CA GLU A 8 -5.38 -4.12 -13.15
C GLU A 8 -5.63 -3.19 -11.95
N THR A 9 -4.74 -3.23 -10.97
CA THR A 9 -4.95 -2.62 -9.66
C THR A 9 -3.91 -1.55 -9.41
N TYR A 10 -4.37 -0.36 -9.00
CA TYR A 10 -3.51 0.75 -8.60
C TYR A 10 -3.77 1.09 -7.14
N VAL A 11 -2.71 1.39 -6.38
CA VAL A 11 -2.80 1.87 -4.99
C VAL A 11 -2.17 3.25 -4.92
N ILE A 12 -2.97 4.24 -4.50
CA ILE A 12 -2.54 5.63 -4.39
C ILE A 12 -1.95 5.86 -3.00
N SER A 13 -0.63 5.92 -2.95
CA SER A 13 0.19 5.85 -1.72
C SER A 13 -0.07 6.99 -0.74
N ASP A 14 -0.37 8.19 -1.24
CA ASP A 14 -0.67 9.41 -0.49
C ASP A 14 -2.18 9.62 -0.25
N ALA A 15 -3.03 8.75 -0.80
CA ALA A 15 -4.48 8.74 -0.57
C ALA A 15 -4.94 7.55 0.29
N THR A 16 -4.02 6.91 1.00
CA THR A 16 -4.26 5.77 1.90
C THR A 16 -3.58 6.00 3.24
N ALA A 17 -4.06 5.31 4.28
CA ALA A 17 -3.52 5.44 5.64
C ALA A 17 -3.46 4.10 6.34
N ALA A 18 -2.51 3.98 7.27
CA ALA A 18 -2.38 2.85 8.18
C ALA A 18 -2.49 3.31 9.64
N PHE A 19 -2.47 2.36 10.56
CA PHE A 19 -2.48 2.58 12.00
C PHE A 19 -1.33 1.82 12.64
N ASP A 20 -0.96 2.22 13.85
CA ASP A 20 -0.05 1.44 14.68
C ASP A 20 -0.53 -0.01 14.81
N ARG A 21 0.41 -0.94 14.79
CA ARG A 21 0.14 -2.38 14.92
C ARG A 21 1.05 -3.01 15.96
N VAL A 22 0.51 -4.03 16.62
CA VAL A 22 1.26 -4.89 17.52
C VAL A 22 1.64 -6.16 16.75
N GLY A 23 2.94 -6.44 16.69
CA GLY A 23 3.51 -7.63 16.08
C GLY A 23 3.19 -8.90 16.85
N ILE A 24 3.46 -10.05 16.24
CA ILE A 24 3.14 -11.37 16.81
C ILE A 24 3.94 -11.70 18.07
N HIS A 25 5.04 -10.99 18.35
CA HIS A 25 5.79 -11.11 19.60
C HIS A 25 5.62 -9.88 20.50
N GLY A 26 4.62 -9.04 20.24
CA GLY A 26 4.28 -7.87 21.04
C GLY A 26 5.02 -6.59 20.67
N GLU A 27 5.81 -6.59 19.59
CA GLU A 27 6.50 -5.40 19.09
C GLU A 27 5.48 -4.33 18.68
N LYS A 28 5.81 -3.05 18.88
CA LYS A 28 4.98 -1.96 18.36
C LYS A 28 5.59 -1.42 17.07
N TYR A 29 4.83 -1.48 15.99
CA TYR A 29 5.16 -0.83 14.73
C TYR A 29 4.28 0.40 14.57
N ASN A 30 4.91 1.54 14.32
CA ASN A 30 4.17 2.78 14.08
C ASN A 30 3.43 2.72 12.73
N ALA A 31 2.42 3.56 12.58
CA ALA A 31 1.59 3.62 11.38
C ALA A 31 2.40 3.84 10.09
N GLU A 32 3.45 4.65 10.14
CA GLU A 32 4.31 4.91 8.98
C GLU A 32 5.03 3.65 8.51
N LEU A 33 5.66 2.89 9.41
CA LEU A 33 6.32 1.64 9.08
C LEU A 33 5.33 0.61 8.55
N VAL A 34 4.14 0.50 9.16
CA VAL A 34 3.07 -0.39 8.69
C VAL A 34 2.62 0.01 7.27
N HIS A 35 2.46 1.32 7.02
CA HIS A 35 2.07 1.86 5.72
C HIS A 35 3.10 1.52 4.64
N LEU A 36 4.37 1.84 4.89
CA LEU A 36 5.46 1.59 3.94
C LEU A 36 5.65 0.10 3.67
N MET A 37 5.55 -0.76 4.69
CA MET A 37 5.64 -2.21 4.52
C MET A 37 4.46 -2.76 3.71
N ALA A 38 3.23 -2.26 3.94
CA ALA A 38 2.07 -2.67 3.16
C ALA A 38 2.20 -2.24 1.69
N LEU A 39 2.64 -1.02 1.42
CA LEU A 39 2.89 -0.54 0.05
C LEU A 39 3.98 -1.38 -0.64
N ALA A 40 5.08 -1.68 0.06
CA ALA A 40 6.15 -2.51 -0.49
C ALA A 40 5.68 -3.94 -0.83
N ASN A 41 4.87 -4.55 0.04
CA ASN A 41 4.32 -5.89 -0.21
C ASN A 41 3.28 -5.92 -1.35
N LEU A 42 2.65 -4.79 -1.65
CA LEU A 42 1.66 -4.69 -2.72
C LEU A 42 2.29 -4.39 -4.09
N ASN A 43 3.34 -3.57 -4.10
CA ASN A 43 3.94 -3.06 -5.32
C ASN A 43 4.54 -4.20 -6.17
N GLU A 44 4.28 -4.16 -7.48
CA GLU A 44 4.75 -5.11 -8.50
C GLU A 44 4.19 -6.54 -8.39
N GLU A 45 3.78 -7.00 -7.21
CA GLU A 45 3.16 -8.33 -7.03
C GLU A 45 1.63 -8.30 -7.18
N PHE A 46 0.97 -7.28 -6.60
CA PHE A 46 -0.50 -7.26 -6.50
C PHE A 46 -1.15 -5.97 -7.00
N ALA A 47 -0.37 -4.90 -7.15
CA ALA A 47 -0.79 -3.61 -7.67
C ALA A 47 0.41 -2.77 -8.15
N THR A 48 0.14 -1.76 -8.95
CA THR A 48 1.08 -0.64 -9.16
C THR A 48 0.85 0.40 -8.07
N VAL A 49 1.89 0.69 -7.28
CA VAL A 49 1.84 1.78 -6.29
C VAL A 49 2.31 3.07 -6.96
N MET A 50 1.51 4.13 -6.84
CA MET A 50 1.80 5.47 -7.37
C MET A 50 1.25 6.54 -6.43
N ASN A 51 1.59 7.81 -6.62
CA ASN A 51 0.97 8.92 -5.90
C ASN A 51 -0.18 9.57 -6.70
N ALA A 52 -0.98 10.41 -6.03
CA ALA A 52 -2.14 11.06 -6.65
C ALA A 52 -1.74 11.98 -7.81
N GLU A 53 -0.58 12.62 -7.74
CA GLU A 53 -0.08 13.47 -8.81
C GLU A 53 0.23 12.66 -10.09
N GLU A 54 0.88 11.51 -9.95
CA GLU A 54 1.16 10.57 -11.04
C GLU A 54 -0.15 10.06 -11.66
N LEU A 55 -1.15 9.74 -10.84
CA LEU A 55 -2.45 9.29 -11.33
C LEU A 55 -3.10 10.38 -12.18
N LEU A 56 -3.18 11.60 -11.64
CA LEU A 56 -3.80 12.73 -12.33
C LEU A 56 -3.08 13.09 -13.64
N LYS A 57 -1.77 12.84 -13.76
CA LYS A 57 -1.00 13.02 -15.00
C LYS A 57 -1.24 11.93 -16.05
N SER A 58 -1.74 10.77 -15.64
CA SER A 58 -2.00 9.63 -16.53
C SER A 58 -3.40 9.60 -17.15
N LEU A 59 -4.29 10.51 -16.73
CA LEU A 59 -5.66 10.69 -17.24
C LEU A 59 -5.70 11.64 -18.43
#